data_AF-A0A938QXW3-F1
#
_entry.id   AF-A0A938QXW3-F1
#
_cell.length_a   1.000
_cell.length_b   1.000
_cell.length_c   1.000
_cell.angle_alpha   90.00
_cell.angle_beta   90.00
_cell.angle_gamma   90.00
#
_symmetry.space_group_name_H-M   'P 1'
#
loop_
_entity.id
_entity.type
_entity.pdbx_description
1 polymer ?
#
loop_
_entity_poly.entity_id
_entity_poly.type
_entity_poly.pdbx_seq_one_letter_code
_entity_poly.pdbx_strand_id
1 'polypeptide(L)'
;MVELTKGNLLTADAEALVNTVNCVGYMGKGIALQFKQAFPDNFEAYQKACKNHEVQIGRMFVFKTGSMYNPKYIINFPTKGHWREKSRLSAIKAGLKTLIEEVRRLGIHSVAVPPLGCGLGGLKWQQVRPLIEGAFKEVPEVQVLLYAPVGAPEAKEMPVRTKRPHLTTARALFLKLMELYAAFHYRLTLLEIQKLAYFLQEAGEPLRLNYEAGHYGPYAVNLNKVLEIMEGHYIRGYGDSQKPDVEIELQPGATEEADRFLAEKESSRERLEKVARLIEGFETPYGMELLASVHWLAVHGKPPATDEGAAIEQMMSWSPRKRKMFKPNHIQVAWERLQTEGWIT
;
A
#
# COMPACT_ATOMS: atom_id res chain seq x y z
N MET A 1 -29.36 18.25 -7.14
CA MET A 1 -28.45 19.33 -6.69
C MET A 1 -27.04 18.76 -6.52
N VAL A 2 -25.98 19.39 -7.05
CA VAL A 2 -24.59 18.93 -6.88
C VAL A 2 -23.91 19.73 -5.78
N GLU A 3 -23.53 19.03 -4.71
CA GLU A 3 -22.80 19.58 -3.57
C GLU A 3 -21.33 19.18 -3.65
N LEU A 4 -20.42 20.14 -3.50
CA LEU A 4 -19.00 19.84 -3.39
C LEU A 4 -18.68 19.43 -1.95
N THR A 5 -18.25 18.18 -1.78
CA THR A 5 -17.98 17.57 -0.48
C THR A 5 -16.49 17.27 -0.32
N LYS A 6 -16.04 17.18 0.93
CA LYS A 6 -14.70 16.72 1.32
C LYS A 6 -14.83 15.59 2.35
N GLY A 7 -13.80 14.77 2.47
CA GLY A 7 -13.76 13.65 3.41
C GLY A 7 -13.72 12.30 2.71
N ASN A 8 -14.15 11.25 3.42
CA ASN A 8 -14.12 9.88 2.92
C ASN A 8 -15.42 9.52 2.20
N LEU A 9 -15.35 9.25 0.89
CA LEU A 9 -16.51 8.85 0.10
C LEU A 9 -17.19 7.58 0.62
N LEU A 10 -16.42 6.65 1.22
CA LEU A 10 -16.95 5.38 1.72
C LEU A 10 -17.89 5.54 2.93
N THR A 11 -17.84 6.69 3.61
CA THR A 11 -18.71 7.01 4.76
C THR A 11 -19.83 7.97 4.38
N ALA A 12 -20.01 8.27 3.08
CA ALA A 12 -21.09 9.13 2.62
C ALA A 12 -22.45 8.47 2.88
N ASP A 13 -23.37 9.23 3.48
CA ASP A 13 -24.77 8.82 3.59
C ASP A 13 -25.49 9.05 2.25
N ALA A 14 -25.26 8.14 1.31
CA ALA A 14 -25.84 8.16 -0.02
C ALA A 14 -26.33 6.77 -0.44
N GLU A 15 -27.43 6.71 -1.18
CA GLU A 15 -28.01 5.44 -1.64
C GLU A 15 -27.06 4.66 -2.55
N ALA A 16 -26.25 5.37 -3.35
CA ALA A 16 -25.23 4.78 -4.21
C ALA A 16 -23.85 5.41 -4.01
N LEU A 17 -22.81 4.57 -3.98
CA LEU A 17 -21.42 5.02 -4.02
C LEU A 17 -20.80 4.64 -5.37
N VAL A 18 -20.15 5.60 -6.03
CA VAL A 18 -19.44 5.35 -7.27
C VAL A 18 -17.99 4.94 -6.99
N ASN A 19 -17.61 3.76 -7.49
CA ASN A 19 -16.24 3.23 -7.43
C ASN A 19 -15.58 3.33 -8.80
N THR A 20 -14.41 3.96 -8.93
CA THR A 20 -13.69 3.99 -10.21
C THR A 20 -12.85 2.74 -10.41
N VAL A 21 -13.10 1.98 -11.47
CA VAL A 21 -12.48 0.67 -11.72
C VAL A 21 -11.84 0.58 -13.11
N ASN A 22 -11.12 -0.52 -13.36
CA ASN A 22 -10.73 -0.94 -14.71
C ASN A 22 -11.65 -2.07 -15.21
N CYS A 23 -11.41 -2.58 -16.42
CA CYS A 23 -12.20 -3.66 -17.00
C CYS A 23 -11.59 -5.07 -16.78
N VAL A 24 -10.44 -5.18 -16.12
CA VAL A 24 -9.67 -6.44 -16.00
C VAL A 24 -9.69 -7.05 -14.59
N GLY A 25 -10.61 -6.61 -13.72
CA GLY A 25 -10.86 -7.27 -12.44
C GLY A 25 -9.85 -6.96 -11.33
N TYR A 26 -9.11 -5.85 -11.44
CA TYR A 26 -8.08 -5.48 -10.46
C TYR A 26 -8.47 -4.24 -9.63
N MET A 27 -8.45 -4.34 -8.31
CA MET A 27 -8.66 -3.21 -7.39
C MET A 27 -7.50 -3.14 -6.39
N GLY A 28 -6.36 -2.60 -6.84
CA GLY A 28 -5.12 -2.62 -6.04
C GLY A 28 -4.56 -1.28 -5.64
N LYS A 29 -5.12 -0.16 -6.10
CA LYS A 29 -4.66 1.20 -5.77
C LYS A 29 -5.80 2.22 -5.76
N GLY A 30 -5.59 3.35 -5.10
CA GLY A 30 -6.50 4.47 -4.95
C GLY A 30 -7.83 4.05 -4.36
N ILE A 31 -8.89 4.77 -4.72
CA ILE A 31 -10.24 4.53 -4.21
C ILE A 31 -10.72 3.09 -4.47
N ALA A 32 -10.30 2.45 -5.57
CA ALA A 32 -10.68 1.08 -5.88
C ALA A 32 -10.23 0.08 -4.80
N LEU A 33 -9.00 0.25 -4.28
CA LEU A 33 -8.52 -0.58 -3.16
C LEU A 33 -9.37 -0.35 -1.91
N GLN A 34 -9.74 0.90 -1.64
CA GLN A 34 -10.59 1.25 -0.51
C GLN A 34 -11.96 0.57 -0.61
N PHE A 35 -12.59 0.58 -1.80
CA PHE A 35 -13.83 -0.16 -2.05
C PHE A 35 -13.67 -1.68 -1.90
N LYS A 36 -12.54 -2.25 -2.34
CA LYS A 36 -12.27 -3.68 -2.15
C LYS A 36 -12.19 -4.06 -0.67
N GLN A 37 -11.59 -3.20 0.16
CA GLN A 37 -11.49 -3.43 1.60
C GLN A 37 -12.82 -3.20 2.32
N ALA A 38 -13.62 -2.20 1.91
CA ALA A 38 -14.89 -1.86 2.53
C ALA A 38 -16.08 -2.74 2.07
N PHE A 39 -16.03 -3.25 0.84
CA PHE A 39 -17.08 -4.04 0.20
C PHE A 39 -16.48 -5.26 -0.53
N PRO A 40 -15.99 -6.28 0.21
CA PRO A 40 -15.35 -7.46 -0.39
C PRO A 40 -16.28 -8.23 -1.35
N ASP A 41 -17.57 -8.37 -1.01
CA ASP A 41 -18.55 -9.06 -1.85
C ASP A 41 -18.77 -8.35 -3.20
N ASN A 42 -18.73 -7.01 -3.20
CA ASN A 42 -18.72 -6.22 -4.42
C ASN A 42 -17.49 -6.54 -5.28
N PHE A 43 -16.31 -6.66 -4.67
CA PHE A 43 -15.08 -6.99 -5.39
C PHE A 43 -15.13 -8.39 -6.01
N GLU A 44 -15.62 -9.39 -5.28
CA GLU A 44 -15.76 -10.75 -5.80
C GLU A 44 -16.71 -10.80 -7.01
N ALA A 45 -17.88 -10.15 -6.88
CA ALA A 45 -18.86 -10.06 -7.97
C ALA A 45 -18.30 -9.29 -9.18
N TYR A 46 -17.64 -8.16 -8.95
CA TYR A 46 -16.97 -7.37 -9.99
C TYR A 46 -15.88 -8.17 -10.71
N GLN A 47 -15.05 -8.92 -9.96
CA GLN A 47 -13.97 -9.70 -10.56
C GLN A 47 -14.53 -10.81 -11.46
N LYS A 48 -15.64 -11.46 -11.04
CA LYS A 48 -16.36 -12.44 -11.87
C LYS A 48 -16.94 -11.78 -13.13
N ALA A 49 -17.59 -10.63 -13.00
CA ALA A 49 -18.12 -9.87 -14.13
C ALA A 49 -17.02 -9.45 -15.13
N CYS A 50 -15.83 -9.06 -14.65
CA CYS A 50 -14.68 -8.78 -15.51
C CYS A 50 -14.19 -10.01 -16.27
N LYS A 51 -14.12 -11.18 -15.61
CA LYS A 51 -13.75 -12.44 -16.27
C LYS A 51 -14.76 -12.84 -17.37
N ASN A 52 -16.02 -12.46 -17.20
CA ASN A 52 -17.08 -12.68 -18.18
C ASN A 52 -17.19 -11.56 -19.25
N HIS A 53 -16.28 -10.57 -19.24
CA HIS A 53 -16.32 -9.40 -20.14
C HIS A 53 -17.58 -8.54 -20.04
N GLU A 54 -18.28 -8.60 -18.90
CA GLU A 54 -19.49 -7.83 -18.63
C GLU A 54 -19.17 -6.36 -18.25
N VAL A 55 -17.94 -6.10 -17.79
CA VAL A 55 -17.44 -4.77 -17.44
C VAL A 55 -16.65 -4.17 -18.60
N GLN A 56 -17.16 -3.09 -19.18
CA GLN A 56 -16.54 -2.42 -20.34
C GLN A 56 -16.62 -0.90 -20.17
N ILE A 57 -15.79 -0.16 -20.92
CA ILE A 57 -15.87 1.31 -20.93
C ILE A 57 -17.27 1.73 -21.38
N GLY A 58 -17.91 2.59 -20.60
CA GLY A 58 -19.30 3.01 -20.85
C GLY A 58 -20.36 2.01 -20.39
N ARG A 59 -19.99 0.91 -19.72
CA ARG A 59 -20.94 -0.04 -19.13
C ARG A 59 -20.67 -0.19 -17.63
N MET A 60 -21.59 0.30 -16.80
CA MET A 60 -21.47 0.21 -15.34
C MET A 60 -21.64 -1.24 -14.88
N PHE A 61 -20.95 -1.61 -13.80
CA PHE A 61 -21.27 -2.81 -13.03
C PHE A 61 -21.85 -2.41 -11.69
N VAL A 62 -23.14 -2.65 -11.50
CA VAL A 62 -23.86 -2.29 -10.27
C VAL A 62 -23.98 -3.51 -9.35
N PHE A 63 -23.50 -3.35 -8.13
CA PHE A 63 -23.65 -4.32 -7.06
C PHE A 63 -24.69 -3.83 -6.05
N LYS A 64 -25.66 -4.67 -5.71
CA LYS A 64 -26.63 -4.42 -4.62
C LYS A 64 -26.02 -4.91 -3.32
N THR A 65 -25.93 -4.05 -2.31
CA THR A 65 -25.31 -4.41 -1.03
C THR A 65 -26.19 -5.30 -0.16
N GLY A 66 -27.51 -5.32 -0.41
CA GLY A 66 -28.48 -6.02 0.44
C GLY A 66 -28.71 -5.36 1.81
N SER A 67 -28.09 -4.20 2.05
CA SER A 67 -28.23 -3.44 3.29
C SER A 67 -29.58 -2.70 3.35
N MET A 68 -30.20 -2.65 4.53
CA MET A 68 -31.35 -1.79 4.80
C MET A 68 -30.96 -0.31 4.93
N TYR A 69 -29.69 -0.04 5.22
CA TYR A 69 -29.12 1.30 5.31
C TYR A 69 -28.25 1.62 4.09
N ASN A 70 -27.96 2.90 3.89
CA ASN A 70 -27.04 3.35 2.88
C ASN A 70 -25.61 2.81 3.11
N PRO A 71 -24.86 2.49 2.04
CA PRO A 71 -25.30 2.51 0.65
C PRO A 71 -26.04 1.22 0.25
N LYS A 72 -27.10 1.37 -0.54
CA LYS A 72 -27.86 0.27 -1.16
C LYS A 72 -27.16 -0.28 -2.41
N TYR A 73 -26.38 0.57 -3.07
CA TYR A 73 -25.70 0.26 -4.33
C TYR A 73 -24.23 0.68 -4.33
N ILE A 74 -23.39 -0.16 -4.93
CA ILE A 74 -22.04 0.21 -5.36
C ILE A 74 -22.03 0.21 -6.88
N ILE A 75 -21.76 1.37 -7.48
CA ILE A 75 -21.70 1.52 -8.94
C ILE A 75 -20.24 1.53 -9.35
N ASN A 76 -19.76 0.43 -9.93
CA ASN A 76 -18.40 0.33 -10.42
C ASN A 76 -18.32 0.94 -11.82
N PHE A 77 -17.70 2.13 -11.88
CA PHE A 77 -17.54 2.99 -13.05
C PHE A 77 -16.20 2.71 -13.74
N PRO A 78 -16.19 2.11 -14.95
CA PRO A 78 -14.93 1.80 -15.64
C PRO A 78 -14.32 3.07 -16.25
N THR A 79 -13.18 3.49 -15.70
CA THR A 79 -12.46 4.70 -16.16
C THR A 79 -11.28 4.39 -17.08
N LYS A 80 -10.90 3.10 -17.21
CA LYS A 80 -9.81 2.60 -18.06
C LYS A 80 -10.00 1.12 -18.39
N GLY A 81 -9.46 0.69 -19.53
CA GLY A 81 -9.51 -0.72 -19.94
C GLY A 81 -8.63 -1.56 -19.04
N HIS A 82 -7.32 -1.29 -19.08
CA HIS A 82 -6.34 -1.95 -18.22
C HIS A 82 -5.85 -1.02 -17.10
N TRP A 83 -5.49 -1.56 -15.93
CA TRP A 83 -5.11 -0.74 -14.76
C TRP A 83 -3.82 0.08 -14.97
N ARG A 84 -2.92 -0.38 -15.86
CA ARG A 84 -1.68 0.30 -16.27
C ARG A 84 -1.91 1.51 -17.18
N GLU A 85 -3.08 1.63 -17.78
CA GLU A 85 -3.40 2.71 -18.72
C GLU A 85 -3.87 3.98 -18.01
N LYS A 86 -3.74 5.11 -18.72
CA LYS A 86 -4.34 6.38 -18.31
C LYS A 86 -5.83 6.43 -18.67
N SER A 87 -6.60 7.15 -17.89
CA SER A 87 -8.01 7.40 -18.19
C SER A 87 -8.14 8.40 -19.34
N ARG A 88 -9.25 8.33 -20.08
CA ARG A 88 -9.54 9.22 -21.21
C ARG A 88 -10.84 9.98 -20.96
N LEU A 89 -10.91 11.26 -21.35
CA LEU A 89 -12.13 12.05 -21.21
C LEU A 89 -13.32 11.44 -21.96
N SER A 90 -13.08 10.79 -23.09
CA SER A 90 -14.14 10.07 -23.83
C SER A 90 -14.76 8.94 -23.01
N ALA A 91 -13.94 8.18 -22.26
CA ALA A 91 -14.42 7.13 -21.36
C ALA A 91 -15.26 7.71 -20.21
N ILE A 92 -14.85 8.87 -19.65
CA ILE A 92 -15.62 9.55 -18.61
C ILE A 92 -16.97 10.04 -19.14
N LYS A 93 -17.01 10.66 -20.33
CA LYS A 93 -18.27 11.10 -20.95
C LYS A 93 -19.24 9.94 -21.20
N ALA A 94 -18.74 8.86 -21.80
CA ALA A 94 -19.53 7.66 -22.06
C ALA A 94 -20.04 7.03 -20.75
N GLY A 95 -19.16 6.88 -19.76
CA GLY A 95 -19.54 6.32 -18.47
C GLY A 95 -20.53 7.19 -17.70
N LEU A 96 -20.45 8.52 -17.79
CA LEU A 96 -21.39 9.43 -17.15
C LEU A 96 -22.80 9.29 -17.72
N LYS A 97 -22.93 9.16 -19.05
CA LYS A 97 -24.23 8.88 -19.68
C LYS A 97 -24.88 7.62 -19.09
N THR A 98 -24.13 6.52 -19.06
CA THR A 98 -24.61 5.24 -18.51
C THR A 98 -24.86 5.30 -17.01
N LEU A 99 -24.07 6.10 -16.26
CA LEU A 99 -24.32 6.32 -14.84
C LEU A 99 -25.69 6.98 -14.61
N ILE A 100 -26.06 7.98 -15.42
CA ILE A 100 -27.38 8.62 -15.33
C ILE A 100 -28.49 7.63 -15.68
N GLU A 101 -28.30 6.79 -16.70
CA GLU A 101 -29.25 5.73 -17.06
C GLU A 101 -29.47 4.76 -15.89
N GLU A 102 -28.41 4.34 -15.20
CA GLU A 102 -28.49 3.46 -14.02
C GLU A 102 -29.15 4.14 -12.82
N VAL A 103 -28.85 5.42 -12.58
CA VAL A 103 -29.48 6.22 -11.53
C VAL A 103 -30.99 6.28 -11.73
N ARG A 104 -31.45 6.57 -12.96
CA ARG A 104 -32.88 6.56 -13.30
C ARG A 104 -33.49 5.17 -13.17
N ARG A 105 -32.85 4.16 -13.75
CA ARG A 105 -33.34 2.77 -13.77
C ARG A 105 -33.54 2.19 -12.37
N LEU A 106 -32.68 2.57 -11.43
CA LEU A 106 -32.70 2.09 -10.05
C LEU A 106 -33.48 3.01 -9.10
N GLY A 107 -33.94 4.17 -9.56
CA GLY A 107 -34.61 5.16 -8.73
C GLY A 107 -33.73 5.66 -7.58
N ILE A 108 -32.45 5.92 -7.86
CA ILE A 108 -31.48 6.40 -6.86
C ILE A 108 -31.71 7.90 -6.62
N HIS A 109 -31.89 8.30 -5.36
CA HIS A 109 -32.14 9.69 -4.97
C HIS A 109 -30.89 10.39 -4.41
N SER A 110 -29.88 9.64 -3.98
CA SER A 110 -28.60 10.22 -3.54
C SER A 110 -27.40 9.40 -3.98
N VAL A 111 -26.36 10.07 -4.48
CA VAL A 111 -25.14 9.43 -5.00
C VAL A 111 -23.88 10.17 -4.59
N ALA A 112 -22.88 9.42 -4.12
CA ALA A 112 -21.55 9.96 -3.86
C ALA A 112 -20.60 9.63 -5.01
N VAL A 113 -19.95 10.66 -5.56
CA VAL A 113 -19.15 10.56 -6.79
C VAL A 113 -17.70 11.01 -6.52
N PRO A 114 -16.68 10.18 -6.80
CA PRO A 114 -15.28 10.55 -6.68
C PRO A 114 -14.80 11.36 -7.91
N PRO A 115 -13.58 11.93 -7.86
CA PRO A 115 -13.01 12.62 -9.02
C PRO A 115 -12.62 11.63 -10.12
N LEU A 116 -13.56 11.36 -11.04
CA LEU A 116 -13.50 10.29 -12.03
C LEU A 116 -12.27 10.37 -12.94
N GLY A 117 -11.40 9.36 -12.87
CA GLY A 117 -10.20 9.28 -13.72
C GLY A 117 -9.13 10.33 -13.39
N CYS A 118 -9.29 11.10 -12.31
CA CYS A 118 -8.24 11.97 -11.76
C CYS A 118 -7.23 11.15 -10.92
N GLY A 119 -6.16 11.79 -10.46
CA GLY A 119 -5.10 11.13 -9.69
C GLY A 119 -4.34 10.11 -10.55
N LEU A 120 -4.48 8.80 -10.23
CA LEU A 120 -3.80 7.71 -10.96
C LEU A 120 -4.20 7.64 -12.45
N GLY A 121 -5.43 8.04 -12.79
CA GLY A 121 -5.91 8.11 -14.16
C GLY A 121 -5.33 9.28 -14.98
N GLY A 122 -4.78 10.31 -14.31
CA GLY A 122 -4.07 11.43 -14.93
C GLY A 122 -4.94 12.54 -15.53
N LEU A 123 -6.28 12.47 -15.43
CA LEU A 123 -7.15 13.54 -15.92
C LEU A 123 -7.13 14.76 -14.99
N LYS A 124 -7.18 15.96 -15.58
CA LYS A 124 -7.23 17.22 -14.84
C LYS A 124 -8.64 17.44 -14.28
N TRP A 125 -8.72 17.72 -12.98
CA TRP A 125 -10.00 17.94 -12.29
C TRP A 125 -10.85 19.04 -12.93
N GLN A 126 -10.22 20.14 -13.35
CA GLN A 126 -10.88 21.26 -14.04
C GLN A 126 -11.59 20.83 -15.34
N GLN A 127 -11.18 19.72 -15.96
CA GLN A 127 -11.84 19.17 -17.16
C GLN A 127 -12.91 18.14 -16.81
N VAL A 128 -12.74 17.39 -15.72
CA VAL A 128 -13.66 16.31 -15.32
C VAL A 128 -14.88 16.86 -14.58
N ARG A 129 -14.68 17.81 -13.66
CA ARG A 129 -15.76 18.38 -12.83
C ARG A 129 -16.94 18.91 -13.67
N PRO A 130 -16.73 19.75 -14.70
CA PRO A 130 -17.84 20.27 -15.49
C PRO A 130 -18.62 19.16 -16.23
N LEU A 131 -17.98 18.03 -16.54
CA LEU A 131 -18.66 16.89 -17.17
C LEU A 131 -19.60 16.20 -16.18
N ILE A 132 -19.14 16.00 -14.93
CA ILE A 132 -19.97 15.40 -13.87
C ILE A 132 -21.16 16.31 -13.58
N GLU A 133 -20.91 17.59 -13.31
CA GLU A 133 -21.97 18.59 -13.06
C GLU A 133 -22.94 18.68 -14.24
N GLY A 134 -22.43 18.66 -15.47
CA GLY A 134 -23.25 18.68 -16.69
C GLY A 134 -24.14 17.45 -16.82
N ALA A 135 -23.62 16.25 -16.55
CA ALA A 135 -24.39 15.01 -16.63
C ALA A 135 -25.52 14.97 -15.59
N PHE A 136 -25.26 15.36 -14.34
CA PHE A 136 -26.28 15.31 -13.29
C PHE A 136 -27.38 16.38 -13.40
N LYS A 137 -27.28 17.35 -14.34
CA LYS A 137 -28.40 18.23 -14.68
C LYS A 137 -29.59 17.49 -15.28
N GLU A 138 -29.36 16.29 -15.81
CA GLU A 138 -30.38 15.41 -16.38
C GLU A 138 -31.28 14.74 -15.34
N VAL A 139 -30.89 14.76 -14.06
CA VAL A 139 -31.59 14.19 -12.91
C VAL A 139 -31.51 15.17 -11.72
N PRO A 140 -32.10 16.37 -11.86
CA PRO A 140 -31.93 17.45 -10.88
C PRO A 140 -32.42 17.12 -9.46
N GLU A 141 -33.36 16.18 -9.35
CA GLU A 141 -33.93 15.63 -8.12
C GLU A 141 -32.93 14.81 -7.30
N VAL A 142 -31.85 14.33 -7.92
CA VAL A 142 -30.84 13.52 -7.24
C VAL A 142 -29.88 14.42 -6.46
N GLN A 143 -29.65 14.09 -5.19
CA GLN A 143 -28.60 14.69 -4.39
C GLN A 143 -27.25 14.08 -4.76
N VAL A 144 -26.31 14.90 -5.20
CA VAL A 144 -24.98 14.44 -5.62
C VAL A 144 -23.93 15.00 -4.68
N LEU A 145 -23.26 14.12 -3.94
CA LEU A 145 -22.11 14.45 -3.11
C LEU A 145 -20.84 14.26 -3.94
N LEU A 146 -20.31 15.35 -4.49
CA LEU A 146 -19.15 15.33 -5.38
C LEU A 146 -17.86 15.58 -4.61
N TYR A 147 -17.04 14.54 -4.49
CA TYR A 147 -15.76 14.59 -3.78
C TYR A 147 -14.68 15.19 -4.67
N ALA A 148 -14.08 16.29 -4.23
CA ALA A 148 -12.94 16.89 -4.91
C ALA A 148 -11.67 16.03 -4.71
N PRO A 149 -10.70 16.06 -5.64
CA PRO A 149 -9.40 15.43 -5.46
C PRO A 149 -8.58 16.24 -4.43
N VAL A 150 -8.88 16.03 -3.16
CA VAL A 150 -7.88 16.06 -2.11
C VAL A 150 -7.17 14.71 -2.21
N GLY A 151 -5.87 14.61 -1.91
CA GLY A 151 -5.15 13.32 -1.96
C GLY A 151 -5.98 12.21 -1.29
N ALA A 152 -5.84 10.96 -1.75
CA ALA A 152 -6.55 9.84 -1.14
C ALA A 152 -6.42 9.95 0.40
N PRO A 153 -7.52 9.79 1.18
CA PRO A 153 -7.43 9.90 2.62
C PRO A 153 -6.30 8.99 3.11
N GLU A 154 -5.54 9.47 4.10
CA GLU A 154 -4.41 8.71 4.61
C GLU A 154 -4.90 7.31 4.99
N ALA A 155 -4.10 6.27 4.72
CA ALA A 155 -4.50 4.89 4.99
C ALA A 155 -4.94 4.70 6.46
N LYS A 156 -4.44 5.56 7.34
CA LYS A 156 -4.83 5.67 8.74
C LYS A 156 -6.26 6.16 9.03
N GLU A 157 -7.02 6.56 8.03
CA GLU A 157 -8.41 7.02 8.18
C GLU A 157 -9.42 6.02 7.58
N MET A 158 -8.95 4.95 6.95
CA MET A 158 -9.80 4.01 6.21
C MET A 158 -10.50 2.98 7.12
N PRO A 159 -11.82 2.75 7.00
CA PRO A 159 -12.51 1.69 7.73
C PRO A 159 -12.17 0.30 7.16
N VAL A 160 -11.82 -0.65 8.02
CA VAL A 160 -11.33 -1.98 7.65
C VAL A 160 -12.42 -3.01 7.90
N ARG A 161 -12.89 -3.68 6.85
CA ARG A 161 -13.94 -4.73 6.93
C ARG A 161 -13.45 -6.10 6.43
N THR A 162 -12.16 -6.25 6.17
CA THR A 162 -11.56 -7.53 5.79
C THR A 162 -11.47 -8.47 7.00
N LYS A 163 -11.45 -9.79 6.77
CA LYS A 163 -11.25 -10.76 7.86
C LYS A 163 -9.85 -10.58 8.45
N ARG A 164 -9.75 -10.54 9.78
CA ARG A 164 -8.46 -10.46 10.49
C ARG A 164 -7.59 -11.68 10.11
N PRO A 165 -6.39 -11.46 9.57
CA PRO A 165 -5.54 -12.57 9.17
C PRO A 165 -4.92 -13.24 10.39
N HIS A 166 -4.72 -14.54 10.33
CA HIS A 166 -4.05 -15.29 11.40
C HIS A 166 -2.64 -14.74 11.68
N LEU A 167 -2.26 -14.66 12.95
CA LEU A 167 -0.89 -14.33 13.32
C LEU A 167 0.02 -15.52 13.05
N THR A 168 1.07 -15.31 12.27
CA THR A 168 2.12 -16.31 11.97
C THR A 168 3.41 -15.89 12.65
N THR A 169 4.40 -16.79 12.77
CA THR A 169 5.72 -16.45 13.35
C THR A 169 6.34 -15.26 12.64
N ALA A 170 6.37 -15.26 11.30
CA ALA A 170 6.90 -14.14 10.52
C ALA A 170 6.17 -12.81 10.79
N ARG A 171 4.83 -12.82 10.88
CA ARG A 171 4.05 -11.61 11.17
C ARG A 171 4.30 -11.10 12.59
N ALA A 172 4.33 -12.00 13.57
CA ALA A 172 4.62 -11.64 14.96
C ALA A 172 6.03 -11.04 15.09
N LEU A 173 7.04 -11.65 14.47
CA LEU A 173 8.40 -11.12 14.48
C LEU A 173 8.51 -9.76 13.80
N PHE A 174 7.80 -9.55 12.68
CA PHE A 174 7.75 -8.22 12.06
C PHE A 174 7.16 -7.17 12.99
N LEU A 175 6.06 -7.47 13.68
CA LEU A 175 5.47 -6.54 14.64
C LEU A 175 6.46 -6.19 15.77
N LYS A 176 7.20 -7.16 16.28
CA LYS A 176 8.22 -6.93 17.31
C LYS A 176 9.42 -6.14 16.79
N LEU A 177 9.89 -6.38 15.56
CA LEU A 177 10.95 -5.55 14.96
C LEU A 177 10.51 -4.11 14.75
N MET A 178 9.28 -3.91 14.29
CA MET A 178 8.69 -2.57 14.12
C MET A 178 8.61 -1.84 15.47
N GLU A 179 8.23 -2.53 16.54
CA GLU A 179 8.15 -1.96 17.89
C GLU A 179 9.54 -1.58 18.43
N LEU A 180 10.52 -2.49 18.32
CA LEU A 180 11.89 -2.24 18.75
C LEU A 180 12.50 -1.04 18.01
N TYR A 181 12.23 -0.91 16.71
CA TYR A 181 12.67 0.25 15.94
C TYR A 181 11.96 1.54 16.35
N ALA A 182 10.63 1.48 16.55
CA ALA A 182 9.82 2.64 16.90
C ALA A 182 10.10 3.17 18.32
N ALA A 183 10.67 2.35 19.21
CA ALA A 183 11.03 2.75 20.59
C ALA A 183 11.99 3.94 20.65
N PHE A 184 12.77 4.18 19.61
CA PHE A 184 13.71 5.31 19.51
C PHE A 184 13.07 6.60 18.99
N HIS A 185 11.73 6.67 18.93
CA HIS A 185 10.96 7.81 18.40
C HIS A 185 11.25 8.18 16.94
N TYR A 186 11.88 7.28 16.18
CA TYR A 186 12.05 7.44 14.74
C TYR A 186 10.77 7.07 13.98
N ARG A 187 10.55 7.75 12.85
CA ARG A 187 9.49 7.40 11.90
C ARG A 187 9.83 6.04 11.28
N LEU A 188 8.90 5.10 11.40
CA LEU A 188 9.01 3.79 10.79
C LEU A 188 8.38 3.83 9.39
N THR A 189 9.20 3.73 8.35
CA THR A 189 8.75 3.73 6.96
C THR A 189 8.92 2.36 6.29
N LEU A 190 8.34 2.20 5.09
CA LEU A 190 8.51 1.01 4.27
C LEU A 190 9.99 0.68 4.01
N LEU A 191 10.87 1.69 3.93
CA LEU A 191 12.30 1.47 3.76
C LEU A 191 12.87 0.68 4.93
N GLU A 192 12.66 1.13 6.17
CA GLU A 192 13.18 0.46 7.36
C GLU A 192 12.59 -0.94 7.51
N ILE A 193 11.29 -1.10 7.27
CA ILE A 193 10.60 -2.39 7.36
C ILE A 193 11.19 -3.42 6.37
N GLN A 194 11.53 -2.98 5.16
CA GLN A 194 12.22 -3.83 4.19
C GLN A 194 13.60 -4.29 4.69
N LYS A 195 14.30 -3.46 5.47
CA LYS A 195 15.64 -3.78 6.02
C LYS A 195 15.57 -4.63 7.27
N LEU A 196 14.60 -4.37 8.15
CA LEU A 196 14.32 -5.20 9.32
C LEU A 196 13.96 -6.63 8.89
N ALA A 197 13.07 -6.77 7.89
CA ALA A 197 12.72 -8.09 7.35
C ALA A 197 13.89 -8.79 6.65
N TYR A 198 14.78 -8.01 6.02
CA TYR A 198 16.00 -8.54 5.39
C TYR A 198 16.92 -9.14 6.43
N PHE A 199 17.27 -8.38 7.47
CA PHE A 199 18.13 -8.87 8.53
C PHE A 199 17.51 -10.03 9.30
N LEU A 200 16.19 -10.06 9.49
CA LEU A 200 15.54 -11.21 10.11
C LEU A 200 15.71 -12.49 9.28
N GLN A 201 15.64 -12.40 7.95
CA GLN A 201 15.90 -13.53 7.06
C GLN A 201 17.38 -13.94 7.10
N GLU A 202 18.29 -12.97 7.05
CA GLU A 202 19.74 -13.21 7.11
C GLU A 202 20.19 -13.73 8.49
N ALA A 203 19.42 -13.46 9.56
CA ALA A 203 19.58 -14.08 10.88
C ALA A 203 19.15 -15.58 10.90
N GLY A 204 18.61 -16.10 9.79
CA GLY A 204 18.22 -17.49 9.63
C GLY A 204 16.75 -17.78 9.93
N GLU A 205 15.89 -16.77 10.11
CA GLU A 205 14.45 -17.01 10.16
C GLU A 205 14.00 -17.50 8.76
N PRO A 206 13.23 -18.60 8.65
CA PRO A 206 12.84 -19.20 7.37
C PRO A 206 11.75 -18.39 6.66
N LEU A 207 12.02 -17.11 6.45
CA LEU A 207 11.26 -16.22 5.61
C LEU A 207 11.50 -16.64 4.15
N ARG A 208 10.45 -16.58 3.34
CA ARG A 208 10.53 -16.87 1.90
C ARG A 208 10.57 -15.56 1.10
N LEU A 209 11.36 -14.59 1.55
CA LEU A 209 11.49 -13.29 0.91
C LEU A 209 12.56 -13.34 -0.17
N ASN A 210 12.21 -12.90 -1.37
CA ASN A 210 13.09 -12.94 -2.52
C ASN A 210 13.78 -11.59 -2.63
N TYR A 211 14.96 -11.47 -2.02
CA TYR A 211 15.73 -10.23 -2.02
C TYR A 211 16.57 -10.08 -3.28
N GLU A 212 16.60 -8.86 -3.81
CA GLU A 212 17.45 -8.44 -4.92
C GLU A 212 18.13 -7.10 -4.60
N ALA A 213 19.21 -6.80 -5.32
CA ALA A 213 19.90 -5.52 -5.24
C ALA A 213 19.00 -4.38 -5.76
N GLY A 214 18.33 -3.67 -4.85
CA GLY A 214 17.40 -2.59 -5.18
C GLY A 214 18.02 -1.19 -5.17
N HIS A 215 17.20 -0.20 -5.51
CA HIS A 215 17.61 1.22 -5.52
C HIS A 215 18.01 1.75 -4.13
N TYR A 216 17.33 1.27 -3.09
CA TYR A 216 17.57 1.62 -1.68
C TYR A 216 18.24 0.46 -0.94
N GLY A 217 19.11 -0.31 -1.59
CA GLY A 217 19.69 -1.55 -1.02
C GLY A 217 18.79 -2.78 -1.22
N PRO A 218 19.01 -3.88 -0.48
CA PRO A 218 18.29 -5.14 -0.69
C PRO A 218 16.78 -4.95 -0.53
N TYR A 219 16.00 -5.43 -1.50
CA TYR A 219 14.54 -5.24 -1.52
C TYR A 219 13.81 -6.53 -1.91
N ALA A 220 12.74 -6.85 -1.18
CA ALA A 220 11.88 -7.98 -1.48
C ALA A 220 10.47 -7.51 -1.88
N VAL A 221 10.12 -7.71 -3.15
CA VAL A 221 8.79 -7.31 -3.68
C VAL A 221 7.68 -8.07 -2.98
N ASN A 222 7.90 -9.34 -2.62
CA ASN A 222 6.89 -10.18 -1.99
C ASN A 222 6.62 -9.83 -0.51
N LEU A 223 7.48 -9.03 0.14
CA LEU A 223 7.18 -8.48 1.47
C LEU A 223 5.97 -7.52 1.43
N ASN A 224 5.80 -6.77 0.34
CA ASN A 224 4.66 -5.88 0.14
C ASN A 224 3.34 -6.62 0.34
N LYS A 225 3.24 -7.87 -0.14
CA LYS A 225 2.02 -8.65 0.00
C LYS A 225 1.73 -9.01 1.46
N VAL A 226 2.76 -9.20 2.29
CA VAL A 226 2.60 -9.45 3.71
C VAL A 226 2.06 -8.20 4.41
N LEU A 227 2.61 -7.03 4.09
CA LEU A 227 2.15 -5.74 4.63
C LEU A 227 0.71 -5.41 4.20
N GLU A 228 0.35 -5.64 2.93
CA GLU A 228 -1.03 -5.51 2.43
C GLU A 228 -2.03 -6.36 3.23
N ILE A 229 -1.62 -7.55 3.68
CA ILE A 229 -2.48 -8.44 4.46
C ILE A 229 -2.60 -7.94 5.90
N MET A 230 -1.50 -7.45 6.49
CA MET A 230 -1.48 -6.94 7.86
C MET A 230 -2.16 -5.57 8.01
N GLU A 231 -2.25 -4.80 6.92
CA GLU A 231 -2.87 -3.46 6.88
C GLU A 231 -4.31 -3.50 7.39
N GLY A 232 -4.58 -2.61 8.34
CA GLY A 232 -5.89 -2.46 8.96
C GLY A 232 -6.18 -3.44 10.11
N HIS A 233 -5.27 -4.37 10.40
CA HIS A 233 -5.41 -5.37 11.47
C HIS A 233 -4.31 -5.28 12.51
N TYR A 234 -3.07 -5.31 12.05
CA TYR A 234 -1.89 -5.24 12.92
C TYR A 234 -1.08 -3.97 12.70
N ILE A 235 -1.16 -3.41 11.49
CA ILE A 235 -0.49 -2.16 11.12
C ILE A 235 -1.48 -1.21 10.43
N ARG A 236 -1.10 0.06 10.31
CA ARG A 236 -1.80 1.07 9.54
C ARG A 236 -0.81 1.97 8.82
N GLY A 237 -1.22 2.58 7.71
CA GLY A 237 -0.41 3.59 7.02
C GLY A 237 0.20 3.10 5.71
N TYR A 238 0.33 1.79 5.51
CA TYR A 238 0.87 1.24 4.27
C TYR A 238 -0.01 1.59 3.05
N GLY A 239 -1.33 1.43 3.20
CA GLY A 239 -2.30 1.75 2.15
C GLY A 239 -2.02 1.04 0.81
N ASP A 240 -1.87 1.83 -0.26
CA ASP A 240 -1.60 1.37 -1.63
C ASP A 240 -0.25 1.88 -2.20
N SER A 241 0.52 2.56 -1.36
CA SER A 241 1.78 3.19 -1.73
C SER A 241 2.94 2.24 -1.47
N GLN A 242 3.76 2.02 -2.49
CA GLN A 242 5.03 1.28 -2.38
C GLN A 242 6.23 2.24 -2.37
N LYS A 243 5.99 3.51 -2.03
CA LYS A 243 7.07 4.47 -1.88
C LYS A 243 7.86 4.14 -0.59
N PRO A 244 9.19 4.32 -0.59
CA PRO A 244 10.02 3.98 0.55
C PRO A 244 9.68 4.79 1.82
N ASP A 245 9.22 6.03 1.66
CA ASP A 245 8.94 6.99 2.72
C ASP A 245 7.52 6.89 3.32
N VAL A 246 6.76 5.84 2.98
CA VAL A 246 5.43 5.61 3.57
C VAL A 246 5.58 5.23 5.03
N GLU A 247 5.04 6.05 5.92
CA GLU A 247 4.99 5.80 7.36
C GLU A 247 3.98 4.70 7.69
N ILE A 248 4.39 3.78 8.56
CA ILE A 248 3.59 2.64 9.01
C ILE A 248 3.59 2.63 10.54
N GLU A 249 2.39 2.57 11.10
CA GLU A 249 2.14 2.55 12.54
C GLU A 249 1.64 1.17 12.97
N LEU A 250 2.00 0.76 14.18
CA LEU A 250 1.47 -0.44 14.82
C LEU A 250 0.08 -0.15 15.38
N GLN A 251 -0.85 -1.09 15.22
CA GLN A 251 -2.18 -1.00 15.81
C GLN A 251 -2.12 -1.31 17.32
N PRO A 252 -2.97 -0.68 18.15
CA PRO A 252 -3.08 -1.02 19.56
C PRO A 252 -3.36 -2.51 19.77
N GLY A 253 -2.64 -3.15 20.70
CA GLY A 253 -2.81 -4.57 21.01
C GLY A 253 -2.04 -5.54 20.10
N ALA A 254 -1.45 -5.05 19.00
CA ALA A 254 -0.78 -5.92 18.03
C ALA A 254 0.54 -6.49 18.55
N THR A 255 1.32 -5.70 19.30
CA THR A 255 2.61 -6.14 19.83
C THR A 255 2.44 -7.04 21.04
N GLU A 256 1.45 -6.80 21.90
CA GLU A 256 1.12 -7.66 23.03
C GLU A 256 0.59 -9.03 22.56
N GLU A 257 -0.13 -9.06 21.43
CA GLU A 257 -0.51 -10.32 20.79
C GLU A 257 0.71 -11.05 20.23
N ALA A 258 1.63 -10.33 19.59
CA ALA A 258 2.89 -10.89 19.10
C ALA A 258 3.74 -11.47 20.25
N ASP A 259 3.81 -10.81 21.40
CA ASP A 259 4.52 -11.31 22.58
C ASP A 259 3.97 -12.64 23.07
N ARG A 260 2.65 -12.72 23.25
CA ARG A 260 2.01 -13.98 23.66
C ARG A 260 2.27 -15.10 22.64
N PHE A 261 2.26 -14.76 21.35
CA PHE A 261 2.49 -15.73 20.28
C PHE A 261 3.95 -16.23 20.21
N LEU A 262 4.91 -15.38 20.58
CA LEU A 262 6.34 -15.69 20.52
C LEU A 262 6.92 -16.23 21.83
N ALA A 263 6.14 -16.25 22.92
CA ALA A 263 6.59 -16.63 24.26
C ALA A 263 7.29 -18.01 24.33
N GLU A 264 6.87 -18.97 23.50
CA GLU A 264 7.43 -20.32 23.44
C GLU A 264 8.39 -20.54 22.26
N LYS A 265 8.77 -19.48 21.54
CA LYS A 265 9.57 -19.56 20.30
C LYS A 265 10.99 -19.03 20.50
N GLU A 266 11.77 -19.71 21.33
CA GLU A 266 13.13 -19.30 21.73
C GLU A 266 14.01 -18.88 20.54
N SER A 267 14.17 -19.76 19.54
CA SER A 267 15.04 -19.50 18.38
C SER A 267 14.62 -18.27 17.56
N SER A 268 13.30 -18.01 17.46
CA SER A 268 12.80 -16.82 16.80
C SER A 268 13.07 -15.54 17.61
N ARG A 269 13.03 -15.63 18.95
CA ARG A 269 13.40 -14.51 19.84
C ARG A 269 14.90 -14.22 19.81
N GLU A 270 15.74 -15.25 19.79
CA GLU A 270 17.20 -15.08 19.65
C GLU A 270 17.56 -14.36 18.34
N ARG A 271 16.89 -14.70 17.24
CA ARG A 271 17.05 -14.01 15.95
C ARG A 271 16.59 -12.56 16.02
N LEU A 272 15.47 -12.29 16.69
CA LEU A 272 14.97 -10.94 16.92
C LEU A 272 16.01 -10.09 17.67
N GLU A 273 16.58 -10.62 18.75
CA GLU A 273 17.61 -9.95 19.54
C GLU A 273 18.90 -9.74 18.74
N LYS A 274 19.29 -10.70 17.90
CA LYS A 274 20.44 -10.55 17.00
C LYS A 274 20.25 -9.38 16.04
N VAL A 275 19.06 -9.21 15.48
CA VAL A 275 18.73 -8.05 14.63
C VAL A 275 18.72 -6.76 15.45
N ALA A 276 18.12 -6.78 16.65
CA ALA A 276 18.04 -5.61 17.52
C ALA A 276 19.43 -5.07 17.90
N ARG A 277 20.35 -5.96 18.28
CA ARG A 277 21.75 -5.59 18.52
C ARG A 277 22.39 -5.02 17.26
N LEU A 278 22.24 -5.67 16.11
CA LEU A 278 22.86 -5.19 14.87
C LEU A 278 22.49 -3.73 14.55
N ILE A 279 21.20 -3.39 14.64
CA ILE A 279 20.70 -2.09 14.19
C ILE A 279 20.91 -0.95 15.18
N GLU A 280 21.35 -1.24 16.41
CA GLU A 280 21.63 -0.21 17.40
C GLU A 280 22.70 0.77 16.89
N GLY A 281 22.37 2.06 16.88
CA GLY A 281 23.15 3.14 16.27
C GLY A 281 22.92 3.36 14.76
N PHE A 282 22.07 2.56 14.11
CA PHE A 282 21.73 2.64 12.70
C PHE A 282 20.23 2.90 12.43
N GLU A 283 19.47 3.32 13.44
CA GLU A 283 18.01 3.47 13.46
C GLU A 283 17.50 4.71 12.70
N THR A 284 18.21 5.11 11.64
CA THR A 284 17.77 6.14 10.71
C THR A 284 17.57 5.52 9.32
N PRO A 285 16.75 6.12 8.44
CA PRO A 285 16.63 5.65 7.06
C PRO A 285 17.98 5.56 6.34
N TYR A 286 18.89 6.49 6.65
CA TYR A 286 20.26 6.46 6.16
C TYR A 286 21.03 5.24 6.68
N GLY A 287 21.02 5.04 8.01
CA GLY A 287 21.73 3.96 8.69
C GLY A 287 21.23 2.58 8.26
N MET A 288 19.91 2.37 8.24
CA MET A 288 19.30 1.13 7.82
C MET A 288 19.60 0.80 6.35
N GLU A 289 19.52 1.80 5.45
CA GLU A 289 19.90 1.59 4.05
C GLU A 289 21.39 1.23 3.93
N LEU A 290 22.27 1.96 4.62
CA LEU A 290 23.71 1.76 4.60
C LEU A 290 24.06 0.35 5.07
N LEU A 291 23.64 -0.01 6.29
CA LEU A 291 23.96 -1.28 6.94
C LEU A 291 23.50 -2.47 6.09
N ALA A 292 22.25 -2.43 5.60
CA ALA A 292 21.72 -3.50 4.77
C ALA A 292 22.43 -3.59 3.40
N SER A 293 22.84 -2.45 2.83
CA SER A 293 23.57 -2.44 1.57
C SER A 293 25.00 -2.98 1.73
N VAL A 294 25.70 -2.64 2.82
CA VAL A 294 27.04 -3.18 3.09
C VAL A 294 26.98 -4.68 3.34
N HIS A 295 26.04 -5.16 4.16
CA HIS A 295 25.82 -6.60 4.34
C HIS A 295 25.53 -7.31 3.02
N TRP A 296 24.69 -6.70 2.17
CA TRP A 296 24.39 -7.27 0.85
C TRP A 296 25.64 -7.41 -0.03
N LEU A 297 26.53 -6.42 -0.04
CA LEU A 297 27.78 -6.51 -0.80
C LEU A 297 28.70 -7.62 -0.26
N ALA A 298 28.79 -7.75 1.07
CA ALA A 298 29.63 -8.75 1.73
C ALA A 298 29.14 -10.20 1.53
N VAL A 299 27.82 -10.42 1.48
CA VAL A 299 27.25 -11.79 1.45
C VAL A 299 26.73 -12.18 0.07
N HIS A 300 26.06 -11.25 -0.62
CA HIS A 300 25.35 -11.49 -1.89
C HIS A 300 26.01 -10.80 -3.10
N GLY A 301 27.10 -10.07 -2.87
CA GLY A 301 27.89 -9.43 -3.92
C GLY A 301 28.40 -10.42 -4.95
N LYS A 302 28.71 -9.92 -6.15
CA LYS A 302 29.24 -10.75 -7.25
C LYS A 302 30.49 -10.08 -7.85
N PRO A 303 31.70 -10.41 -7.37
CA PRO A 303 32.00 -11.28 -6.22
C PRO A 303 31.61 -10.63 -4.88
N PRO A 304 31.43 -11.42 -3.80
CA PRO A 304 31.21 -10.87 -2.47
C PRO A 304 32.38 -9.98 -2.05
N ALA A 305 32.09 -8.85 -1.40
CA ALA A 305 33.14 -8.01 -0.81
C ALA A 305 33.80 -8.75 0.35
N THR A 306 35.12 -8.86 0.34
CA THR A 306 35.92 -9.59 1.34
C THR A 306 36.54 -8.68 2.40
N ASP A 307 36.54 -7.37 2.17
CA ASP A 307 37.04 -6.35 3.07
C ASP A 307 36.31 -5.02 2.85
N GLU A 308 36.59 -4.07 3.74
CA GLU A 308 36.04 -2.72 3.70
C GLU A 308 36.32 -2.01 2.37
N GLY A 309 37.53 -2.14 1.81
CA GLY A 309 37.93 -1.50 0.57
C GLY A 309 37.10 -1.98 -0.61
N ALA A 310 36.91 -3.30 -0.72
CA ALA A 310 36.04 -3.92 -1.70
C ALA A 310 34.59 -3.49 -1.52
N ALA A 311 34.09 -3.40 -0.28
CA ALA A 311 32.73 -2.93 -0.01
C ALA A 311 32.54 -1.46 -0.43
N ILE A 312 33.54 -0.60 -0.20
CA ILE A 312 33.54 0.79 -0.67
C ILE A 312 33.48 0.83 -2.19
N GLU A 313 34.38 0.14 -2.89
CA GLU A 313 34.42 0.13 -4.36
C GLU A 313 33.08 -0.33 -4.97
N GLN A 314 32.54 -1.43 -4.46
CA GLN A 314 31.26 -1.97 -4.93
C GLN A 314 30.08 -1.06 -4.59
N MET A 315 30.06 -0.39 -3.43
CA MET A 315 29.04 0.60 -3.10
C MET A 315 29.06 1.78 -4.06
N MET A 316 30.26 2.24 -4.44
CA MET A 316 30.45 3.35 -5.38
C MET A 316 30.04 2.97 -6.81
N SER A 317 30.08 1.68 -7.16
CA SER A 317 29.64 1.19 -8.48
C SER A 317 28.15 0.85 -8.53
N TRP A 318 27.49 0.58 -7.40
CA TRP A 318 26.07 0.21 -7.34
C TRP A 318 25.17 1.23 -8.03
N SER A 319 25.28 2.53 -7.70
CA SER A 319 24.54 3.58 -8.42
C SER A 319 25.14 4.98 -8.19
N PRO A 320 24.87 5.95 -9.09
CA PRO A 320 25.25 7.35 -8.88
C PRO A 320 24.68 7.95 -7.58
N ARG A 321 23.48 7.54 -7.18
CA ARG A 321 22.84 7.96 -5.92
C ARG A 321 23.66 7.48 -4.72
N LYS A 322 23.93 6.17 -4.64
CA LYS A 322 24.66 5.57 -3.53
C LYS A 322 26.07 6.14 -3.42
N ARG A 323 26.77 6.33 -4.55
CA ARG A 323 28.07 7.00 -4.62
C ARG A 323 28.07 8.42 -4.01
N LYS A 324 27.00 9.18 -4.26
CA LYS A 324 26.87 10.55 -3.73
C LYS A 324 26.46 10.57 -2.25
N MET A 325 25.70 9.57 -1.81
CA MET A 325 25.06 9.54 -0.49
C MET A 325 25.93 8.89 0.59
N PHE A 326 26.62 7.79 0.28
CA PHE A 326 27.43 7.04 1.23
C PHE A 326 28.89 7.44 1.12
N LYS A 327 29.44 7.96 2.22
CA LYS A 327 30.86 8.30 2.31
C LYS A 327 31.67 7.05 2.68
N PRO A 328 32.91 6.91 2.21
CA PRO A 328 33.77 5.76 2.56
C PRO A 328 33.84 5.47 4.06
N ASN A 329 34.04 6.50 4.88
CA ASN A 329 34.10 6.35 6.34
C ASN A 329 32.79 5.87 6.98
N HIS A 330 31.62 6.11 6.36
CA HIS A 330 30.36 5.56 6.87
C HIS A 330 30.23 4.07 6.51
N ILE A 331 30.71 3.70 5.31
CA ILE A 331 30.76 2.29 4.87
C ILE A 331 31.68 1.49 5.79
N GLN A 332 32.81 2.07 6.18
CA GLN A 332 33.71 1.52 7.20
C GLN A 332 32.99 1.21 8.51
N VAL A 333 32.30 2.21 9.09
CA VAL A 333 31.58 2.04 10.36
C VAL A 333 30.51 0.95 10.26
N ALA A 334 29.82 0.85 9.12
CA ALA A 334 28.85 -0.23 8.88
C ALA A 334 29.52 -1.61 8.74
N TRP A 335 30.67 -1.68 8.06
CA TRP A 335 31.46 -2.90 7.93
C TRP A 335 31.95 -3.41 9.29
N GLU A 336 32.54 -2.52 10.09
CA GLU A 336 33.01 -2.82 11.45
C GLU A 336 31.86 -3.27 12.36
N ARG A 337 30.68 -2.65 12.25
CA ARG A 337 29.48 -3.08 12.99
C ARG A 337 29.07 -4.51 12.60
N LEU A 338 29.04 -4.82 11.31
CA LEU A 338 28.68 -6.15 10.82
C LEU A 338 29.69 -7.23 11.25
N GLN A 339 30.99 -6.92 11.27
CA GLN A 339 32.01 -7.83 11.79
C GLN A 339 31.88 -8.02 13.31
N THR A 340 31.72 -6.92 14.06
CA THR A 340 31.60 -6.94 15.53
C THR A 340 30.40 -7.79 15.99
N GLU A 341 29.28 -7.66 15.31
CA GLU A 341 28.05 -8.41 15.61
C GLU A 341 28.01 -9.81 14.94
N GLY A 342 29.08 -10.22 14.26
CA GLY A 342 29.22 -11.56 13.67
C GLY A 342 28.28 -11.84 12.49
N TRP A 343 27.99 -10.83 11.67
CA TRP A 343 27.18 -10.96 10.44
C TRP A 343 28.03 -11.20 9.20
N ILE A 344 29.28 -10.76 9.21
CA ILE A 344 30.27 -10.99 8.16
C ILE A 344 31.61 -11.37 8.80
N THR A 345 32.47 -12.05 8.04
CA THR A 345 33.80 -12.50 8.49
C THR A 345 34.90 -11.50 8.19
#